data_AF-A0A3N9V0V3-F1
#
_entry.id   AF-A0A3N9V0V3-F1
#
_cell.length_a   1.000
_cell.length_b   1.000
_cell.length_c   1.000
_cell.angle_alpha   90.00
_cell.angle_beta   90.00
_cell.angle_gamma   90.00
#
_symmetry.space_group_name_H-M   'P 1'
#
loop_
_entity.id
_entity.type
_entity.pdbx_description
1 polymer ?
#
loop_
_entity_poly.entity_id
_entity_poly.type
_entity_poly.pdbx_seq_one_letter_code
_entity_poly.pdbx_strand_id
1 'polypeptide(L)'
;VRQIHWHRDVIRRAFGVEASRVLFPPETAFHVRMIPALVEAGVTAVIYDSIHRFRACSDYPYAGIGEGMLPPNRAEQVDPPVDDWLQLHNIWAGSKISPRLLRPEYVGYEDADGQLHKIIAVPAERYIGNEDARGGFGALQYPDVLGQVYDRIVETDSFDPAHPPFFLLHSDGDNHGGGADSYYHHNTGRLVEWLQQDDRFELTTVEDYLLRFPPDPDAVCHIEPGSWAGADNGDPQFMKWFSRYDQSYSPDLNSWAVLTAFQNRVHTLEYADPENPALAEAIRLLLTAETSCYWYWTGQTVWDEQVTRAANLGNALIDSALDALMAAGHDHSCPTIFPPWVTPENPGGKRWGQGCLLDAPREGTAHCFVADVSGLKRVELILRSTAGEQRLPMRDHGPYPSQTGARITANYFTAELPVGLGDVRYFIEAEDARGNVARGALERIFLA
;
A
#
# COMPACT_ATOMS: atom_id res chain seq x y z
N VAL A 1 -2.27 -8.38 -10.09
CA VAL A 1 -2.33 -9.81 -10.47
C VAL A 1 -1.07 -10.29 -11.18
N ARG A 2 -0.72 -9.74 -12.37
CA ARG A 2 0.36 -10.27 -13.22
C ARG A 2 1.75 -10.32 -12.57
N GLN A 3 2.13 -9.30 -11.80
CA GLN A 3 3.38 -9.29 -11.02
C GLN A 3 3.52 -10.54 -10.13
N ILE A 4 2.42 -10.93 -9.45
CA ILE A 4 2.40 -12.10 -8.56
C ILE A 4 2.51 -13.38 -9.38
N HIS A 5 1.73 -13.54 -10.46
CA HIS A 5 1.82 -14.73 -11.32
C HIS A 5 3.24 -14.93 -11.86
N TRP A 6 3.87 -13.86 -12.34
CA TRP A 6 5.25 -13.92 -12.80
C TRP A 6 6.20 -14.37 -11.69
N HIS A 7 6.10 -13.78 -10.49
CA HIS A 7 6.90 -14.20 -9.33
C HIS A 7 6.74 -15.70 -9.04
N ARG A 8 5.50 -16.20 -8.99
CA ARG A 8 5.21 -17.63 -8.74
C ARG A 8 5.86 -18.53 -9.79
N ASP A 9 5.81 -18.14 -11.06
CA ASP A 9 6.44 -18.87 -12.16
C ASP A 9 7.97 -18.84 -12.10
N VAL A 10 8.56 -17.73 -11.64
CA VAL A 10 10.01 -17.65 -11.39
C VAL A 10 10.40 -18.58 -10.25
N ILE A 11 9.68 -18.59 -9.13
CA ILE A 11 9.94 -19.49 -8.00
C ILE A 11 9.86 -20.96 -8.45
N ARG A 12 8.79 -21.34 -9.18
CA ARG A 12 8.62 -22.70 -9.67
C ARG A 12 9.75 -23.14 -10.59
N ARG A 13 10.17 -22.28 -11.52
CA ARG A 13 11.26 -22.59 -12.46
C ARG A 13 12.63 -22.63 -11.79
N ALA A 14 12.89 -21.74 -10.85
CA ALA A 14 14.19 -21.61 -10.19
C ALA A 14 14.41 -22.67 -9.11
N PHE A 15 13.37 -22.97 -8.32
CA PHE A 15 13.47 -23.79 -7.11
C PHE A 15 12.68 -25.10 -7.17
N GLY A 16 11.83 -25.31 -8.17
CA GLY A 16 11.03 -26.55 -8.30
C GLY A 16 9.91 -26.68 -7.26
N VAL A 17 9.52 -25.58 -6.61
CA VAL A 17 8.47 -25.53 -5.57
C VAL A 17 7.47 -24.43 -5.89
N GLU A 18 6.27 -24.50 -5.29
CA GLU A 18 5.32 -23.39 -5.37
C GLU A 18 5.76 -22.23 -4.47
N ALA A 19 5.53 -21.00 -4.93
CA ALA A 19 5.70 -19.84 -4.07
C ALA A 19 4.66 -19.84 -2.94
N SER A 20 5.06 -19.30 -1.78
CA SER A 20 4.18 -19.15 -0.62
C SER A 20 2.89 -18.42 -0.99
N ARG A 21 1.81 -18.78 -0.30
CA ARG A 21 0.52 -18.07 -0.41
C ARG A 21 0.46 -16.84 0.49
N VAL A 22 1.49 -16.64 1.32
CA VAL A 22 1.71 -15.44 2.13
C VAL A 22 2.53 -14.46 1.30
N LEU A 23 1.97 -13.26 1.07
CA LEU A 23 2.67 -12.18 0.38
C LEU A 23 3.41 -11.31 1.40
N PHE A 24 4.71 -11.15 1.19
CA PHE A 24 5.44 -9.98 1.67
C PHE A 24 5.33 -8.89 0.60
N PRO A 25 4.45 -7.89 0.74
CA PRO A 25 4.33 -6.86 -0.29
C PRO A 25 5.61 -6.03 -0.29
N PRO A 26 6.08 -5.55 -1.47
CA PRO A 26 7.23 -4.64 -1.53
C PRO A 26 7.05 -3.51 -0.52
N GLU A 27 8.07 -3.27 0.31
CA GLU A 27 8.09 -2.18 1.30
C GLU A 27 7.02 -2.33 2.41
N THR A 28 6.50 -3.55 2.59
CA THR A 28 5.34 -3.84 3.44
C THR A 28 4.15 -2.92 3.10
N ALA A 29 4.09 -2.40 1.88
CA ALA A 29 3.08 -1.45 1.45
C ALA A 29 1.76 -2.18 1.22
N PHE A 30 0.78 -1.88 2.08
CA PHE A 30 -0.53 -2.50 2.03
C PHE A 30 -1.64 -1.46 2.07
N HIS A 31 -2.59 -1.64 1.18
CA HIS A 31 -3.86 -0.92 1.19
C HIS A 31 -4.97 -1.93 0.94
N VAL A 32 -6.05 -1.86 1.71
CA VAL A 32 -7.18 -2.81 1.61
C VAL A 32 -7.78 -2.91 0.20
N ARG A 33 -7.66 -1.87 -0.65
CA ARG A 33 -8.08 -1.89 -2.06
C ARG A 33 -7.34 -2.91 -2.93
N MET A 34 -6.18 -3.41 -2.47
CA MET A 34 -5.42 -4.46 -3.16
C MET A 34 -6.06 -5.84 -3.02
N ILE A 35 -6.88 -6.05 -1.98
CA ILE A 35 -7.42 -7.37 -1.61
C ILE A 35 -8.03 -8.14 -2.79
N PRO A 36 -8.91 -7.56 -3.63
CA PRO A 36 -9.50 -8.30 -4.75
C PRO A 36 -8.43 -8.88 -5.68
N ALA A 37 -7.43 -8.08 -6.06
CA ALA A 37 -6.35 -8.50 -6.95
C ALA A 37 -5.38 -9.49 -6.29
N LEU A 38 -5.20 -9.44 -4.96
CA LEU A 38 -4.40 -10.42 -4.22
C LEU A 38 -5.09 -11.79 -4.18
N VAL A 39 -6.39 -11.81 -3.88
CA VAL A 39 -7.21 -13.02 -3.87
C VAL A 39 -7.27 -13.65 -5.26
N GLU A 40 -7.48 -12.85 -6.30
CA GLU A 40 -7.44 -13.30 -7.70
C GLU A 40 -6.10 -13.97 -8.05
N ALA A 41 -4.98 -13.42 -7.56
CA ALA A 41 -3.65 -13.98 -7.77
C ALA A 41 -3.30 -15.19 -6.87
N GLY A 42 -4.26 -15.67 -6.08
CA GLY A 42 -4.12 -16.82 -5.20
C GLY A 42 -3.27 -16.55 -3.94
N VAL A 43 -3.18 -15.30 -3.49
CA VAL A 43 -2.63 -14.92 -2.18
C VAL A 43 -3.71 -15.14 -1.12
N THR A 44 -3.36 -15.75 0.01
CA THR A 44 -4.30 -15.99 1.12
C THR A 44 -4.00 -15.19 2.37
N ALA A 45 -2.75 -14.73 2.51
CA ALA A 45 -2.35 -13.85 3.59
C ALA A 45 -1.39 -12.78 3.09
N VAL A 46 -1.40 -11.61 3.71
CA VAL A 46 -0.50 -10.49 3.38
C VAL A 46 0.12 -9.94 4.65
N ILE A 47 1.43 -9.69 4.62
CA ILE A 47 2.15 -9.08 5.73
C ILE A 47 1.97 -7.56 5.68
N TYR A 48 1.75 -6.93 6.83
CA TYR A 48 1.60 -5.47 6.97
C TYR A 48 2.37 -4.96 8.21
N ASP A 49 2.70 -3.66 8.25
CA ASP A 49 3.32 -3.02 9.43
C ASP A 49 2.26 -2.81 10.53
N SER A 50 2.50 -3.39 11.71
CA SER A 50 1.53 -3.50 12.80
C SER A 50 0.91 -2.16 13.23
N ILE A 51 1.60 -1.03 13.06
CA ILE A 51 1.07 0.28 13.50
C ILE A 51 -0.26 0.61 12.81
N HIS A 52 -0.45 0.15 11.57
CA HIS A 52 -1.60 0.51 10.74
C HIS A 52 -2.90 -0.07 11.28
N ARG A 53 -2.82 -1.22 11.96
CA ARG A 53 -3.94 -1.82 12.68
C ARG A 53 -4.19 -1.09 14.00
N PHE A 54 -3.14 -0.65 14.70
CA PHE A 54 -3.28 0.13 15.94
C PHE A 54 -3.96 1.47 15.67
N ARG A 55 -3.56 2.14 14.59
CA ARG A 55 -4.07 3.45 14.17
C ARG A 55 -5.51 3.43 13.68
N ALA A 56 -6.00 2.27 13.26
CA ALA A 56 -7.41 2.06 12.93
C ALA A 56 -8.32 1.95 14.17
N CYS A 57 -7.78 1.81 15.39
CA CYS A 57 -8.56 1.85 16.63
C CYS A 57 -9.06 3.27 16.93
N SER A 58 -10.33 3.36 17.32
CA SER A 58 -10.99 4.62 17.67
C SER A 58 -10.38 5.38 18.86
N ASP A 59 -9.63 4.69 19.72
CA ASP A 59 -8.95 5.28 20.88
C ASP A 59 -7.42 5.32 20.74
N TYR A 60 -6.88 5.14 19.52
CA TYR A 60 -5.44 5.12 19.26
C TYR A 60 -4.73 6.30 19.95
N PRO A 61 -3.78 6.04 20.87
CA PRO A 61 -3.12 7.07 21.65
C PRO A 61 -1.98 7.72 20.85
N TYR A 62 -2.34 8.51 19.84
CA TYR A 62 -1.39 9.20 18.94
C TYR A 62 -0.30 9.93 19.72
N ALA A 63 0.96 9.60 19.43
CA ALA A 63 2.11 10.07 20.21
C ALA A 63 2.66 11.44 19.74
N GLY A 64 1.96 12.11 18.82
CA GLY A 64 2.40 13.37 18.26
C GLY A 64 3.54 13.20 17.26
N ILE A 65 4.37 14.24 17.12
CA ILE A 65 5.47 14.27 16.15
C ILE A 65 6.50 13.15 16.35
N GLY A 66 6.63 12.60 17.57
CA GLY A 66 7.56 11.51 17.88
C GLY A 66 7.24 10.19 17.17
N GLU A 67 6.00 10.01 16.73
CA GLU A 67 5.58 8.88 15.90
C GLU A 67 6.10 8.97 14.47
N GLY A 68 6.44 10.19 14.02
CA GLY A 68 6.90 10.50 12.66
C GLY A 68 5.81 10.31 11.60
N MET A 69 4.55 10.27 11.99
CA MET A 69 3.38 10.18 11.12
C MET A 69 2.37 11.27 11.49
N LEU A 70 1.54 11.70 10.53
CA LEU A 70 0.38 12.53 10.83
C LEU A 70 -0.61 11.74 11.70
N PRO A 71 -1.44 12.42 12.53
CA PRO A 71 -2.53 11.73 13.21
C PRO A 71 -3.42 11.01 12.18
N PRO A 72 -3.96 9.83 12.52
CA PRO A 72 -4.84 9.08 11.61
C PRO A 72 -5.96 9.97 11.11
N ASN A 73 -6.36 9.77 9.85
CA ASN A 73 -7.60 10.37 9.39
C ASN A 73 -8.76 9.74 10.19
N ARG A 74 -9.72 10.53 10.66
CA ARG A 74 -10.82 10.00 11.48
C ARG A 74 -11.64 8.91 10.77
N ALA A 75 -11.73 8.94 9.44
CA ALA A 75 -12.41 7.90 8.67
C ALA A 75 -11.68 6.55 8.69
N GLU A 76 -10.39 6.52 9.05
CA GLU A 76 -9.59 5.30 9.22
C GLU A 76 -9.81 4.66 10.61
N GLN A 77 -10.26 5.43 11.60
CA GLN A 77 -10.43 5.00 12.99
C GLN A 77 -11.77 4.30 13.24
N VAL A 78 -12.03 3.21 12.52
CA VAL A 78 -13.33 2.49 12.55
C VAL A 78 -13.34 1.28 13.47
N ASP A 79 -12.18 0.82 13.94
CA ASP A 79 -12.10 -0.36 14.77
C ASP A 79 -12.42 -0.03 16.25
N PRO A 80 -12.94 -1.02 17.01
CA PRO A 80 -13.20 -0.87 18.43
C PRO A 80 -11.96 -0.46 19.24
N PRO A 81 -12.15 0.24 20.37
CA PRO A 81 -11.04 0.62 21.24
C PRO A 81 -10.41 -0.60 21.93
N VAL A 82 -9.17 -0.45 22.40
CA VAL A 82 -8.44 -1.47 23.17
C VAL A 82 -7.87 -0.88 24.47
N ASP A 83 -7.64 -1.72 25.49
CA ASP A 83 -7.24 -1.28 26.83
C ASP A 83 -5.82 -1.73 27.24
N ASP A 84 -5.07 -2.33 26.31
CA ASP A 84 -3.79 -2.98 26.57
C ASP A 84 -2.57 -2.19 26.05
N TRP A 85 -2.76 -0.92 25.65
CA TRP A 85 -1.69 -0.05 25.13
C TRP A 85 -0.40 -0.12 25.96
N LEU A 86 0.71 -0.44 25.30
CA LEU A 86 2.03 -0.69 25.89
C LEU A 86 3.08 0.24 25.26
N GLN A 87 3.81 0.96 26.10
CA GLN A 87 5.03 1.63 25.67
C GLN A 87 6.19 0.65 25.84
N LEU A 88 6.84 0.26 24.75
CA LEU A 88 8.03 -0.58 24.81
C LEU A 88 9.22 0.24 25.33
N HIS A 89 10.05 -0.44 26.12
CA HIS A 89 11.33 0.04 26.65
C HIS A 89 12.48 -0.83 26.15
N ASN A 90 13.71 -0.33 26.29
CA ASN A 90 14.97 -0.93 25.79
C ASN A 90 15.13 -0.99 24.27
N ILE A 91 14.19 -0.42 23.52
CA ILE A 91 14.26 -0.21 22.08
C ILE A 91 13.74 1.20 21.75
N TRP A 92 13.97 1.67 20.53
CA TRP A 92 13.29 2.88 20.06
C TRP A 92 11.84 2.55 19.67
N ALA A 93 10.87 3.12 20.39
CA ALA A 93 9.44 3.01 20.07
C ALA A 93 8.76 4.38 20.17
N GLY A 94 8.50 4.99 19.00
CA GLY A 94 7.92 6.34 18.90
C GLY A 94 6.44 6.44 19.28
N SER A 95 5.74 5.31 19.39
CA SER A 95 4.34 5.21 19.82
C SER A 95 4.09 3.93 20.62
N LYS A 96 2.91 3.82 21.23
CA LYS A 96 2.48 2.62 21.95
C LYS A 96 2.00 1.55 20.98
N ILE A 97 2.17 0.29 21.38
CA ILE A 97 1.63 -0.89 20.67
C ILE A 97 0.47 -1.49 21.45
N SER A 98 -0.29 -2.40 20.83
CA SER A 98 -1.31 -3.21 21.50
C SER A 98 -0.98 -4.71 21.35
N PRO A 99 -0.48 -5.37 22.40
CA PRO A 99 -0.16 -6.80 22.37
C PRO A 99 -1.29 -7.72 21.89
N ARG A 100 -2.54 -7.44 22.24
CA ARG A 100 -3.70 -8.27 21.85
C ARG A 100 -4.02 -8.20 20.35
N LEU A 101 -3.59 -7.12 19.68
CA LEU A 101 -3.74 -6.94 18.25
C LEU A 101 -2.57 -7.53 17.46
N LEU A 102 -1.54 -8.05 18.14
CA LEU A 102 -0.46 -8.81 17.51
C LEU A 102 -0.93 -10.24 17.25
N ARG A 103 -1.74 -10.44 16.22
CA ARG A 103 -2.12 -11.74 15.67
C ARG A 103 -2.66 -11.58 14.25
N PRO A 104 -2.61 -12.63 13.41
CA PRO A 104 -3.31 -12.60 12.14
C PRO A 104 -4.83 -12.43 12.31
N GLU A 105 -5.43 -11.56 11.50
CA GLU A 105 -6.87 -11.28 11.49
C GLU A 105 -7.38 -11.20 10.04
N TYR A 106 -8.69 -11.39 9.82
CA TYR A 106 -9.27 -11.05 8.51
C TYR A 106 -9.44 -9.54 8.38
N VAL A 107 -9.03 -9.00 7.23
CA VAL A 107 -9.19 -7.60 6.88
C VAL A 107 -10.11 -7.47 5.68
N GLY A 108 -10.98 -6.45 5.70
CA GLY A 108 -12.03 -6.25 4.72
C GLY A 108 -11.83 -5.02 3.82
N TYR A 109 -12.21 -5.17 2.56
CA TYR A 109 -12.41 -4.06 1.61
C TYR A 109 -13.77 -4.20 0.95
N GLU A 110 -14.66 -3.23 1.16
CA GLU A 110 -15.87 -3.07 0.38
C GLU A 110 -15.57 -2.22 -0.84
N ASP A 111 -15.87 -2.73 -2.04
CA ASP A 111 -15.69 -2.00 -3.29
C ASP A 111 -16.85 -1.04 -3.61
N ALA A 112 -16.74 -0.31 -4.73
CA ALA A 112 -17.73 0.69 -5.13
C ALA A 112 -19.13 0.10 -5.41
N ASP A 113 -19.23 -1.21 -5.66
CA ASP A 113 -20.48 -1.93 -5.91
C ASP A 113 -21.06 -2.58 -4.63
N GLY A 114 -20.38 -2.43 -3.50
CA GLY A 114 -20.80 -2.95 -2.19
C GLY A 114 -20.38 -4.40 -1.94
N GLN A 115 -19.49 -4.97 -2.76
CA GLN A 115 -18.96 -6.30 -2.53
C GLN A 115 -17.80 -6.25 -1.53
N LEU A 116 -17.93 -7.05 -0.46
CA LEU A 116 -16.88 -7.23 0.54
C LEU A 116 -15.87 -8.29 0.09
N HIS A 117 -14.62 -7.89 -0.02
CA HIS A 117 -13.46 -8.74 -0.24
C HIS A 117 -12.66 -8.86 1.05
N LYS A 118 -12.12 -10.05 1.34
CA LYS A 118 -11.38 -10.31 2.58
C LYS A 118 -10.06 -11.03 2.31
N ILE A 119 -9.05 -10.76 3.13
CA ILE A 119 -7.79 -11.51 3.17
C ILE A 119 -7.31 -11.61 4.62
N ILE A 120 -6.49 -12.61 4.93
CA ILE A 120 -5.78 -12.64 6.22
C ILE A 120 -4.64 -11.62 6.18
N ALA A 121 -4.55 -10.75 7.17
CA ALA A 121 -3.43 -9.85 7.35
C ALA A 121 -2.56 -10.32 8.52
N VAL A 122 -1.24 -10.30 8.34
CA VAL A 122 -0.26 -10.81 9.31
C VAL A 122 0.58 -9.64 9.81
N PRO A 123 0.55 -9.31 11.11
CA PRO A 123 1.29 -8.17 11.63
C PRO A 123 2.78 -8.45 11.65
N ALA A 124 3.54 -7.62 10.95
CA ALA A 124 4.96 -7.45 11.18
C ALA A 124 5.14 -6.37 12.24
N GLU A 125 5.74 -6.71 13.39
CA GLU A 125 5.82 -5.75 14.48
C GLU A 125 6.88 -4.69 14.16
N ARG A 126 6.42 -3.43 14.09
CA ARG A 126 7.22 -2.28 13.68
C ARG A 126 8.52 -2.12 14.46
N TYR A 127 8.44 -1.99 15.78
CA TYR A 127 9.55 -1.50 16.59
C TYR A 127 10.55 -2.61 16.92
N ILE A 128 10.05 -3.75 17.38
CA ILE A 128 10.76 -5.00 17.61
C ILE A 128 11.41 -5.47 16.30
N GLY A 129 10.68 -5.47 15.17
CA GLY A 129 11.22 -5.83 13.85
C GLY A 129 12.34 -4.88 13.40
N ASN A 130 12.15 -3.57 13.53
CA ASN A 130 13.19 -2.59 13.19
C ASN A 130 14.43 -2.70 14.10
N GLU A 131 14.26 -2.97 15.39
CA GLU A 131 15.40 -3.14 16.29
C GLU A 131 16.14 -4.46 16.03
N ASP A 132 15.40 -5.54 15.73
CA ASP A 132 15.96 -6.80 15.24
C ASP A 132 16.85 -6.57 14.01
N ALA A 133 16.33 -5.81 13.04
CA ALA A 133 17.01 -5.45 11.80
C ALA A 133 18.32 -4.66 12.00
N ARG A 134 18.51 -3.98 13.13
CA ARG A 134 19.71 -3.16 13.43
C ARG A 134 20.86 -3.96 14.02
N GLY A 135 20.63 -5.18 14.47
CA GLY A 135 21.69 -6.00 15.05
C GLY A 135 21.26 -7.07 16.03
N GLY A 136 20.01 -7.55 15.98
CA GLY A 136 19.50 -8.69 16.79
C GLY A 136 19.86 -8.58 18.27
N PHE A 137 20.32 -9.65 18.93
CA PHE A 137 20.61 -9.67 20.39
C PHE A 137 21.52 -8.55 20.93
N GLY A 138 22.31 -7.88 20.08
CA GLY A 138 23.09 -6.70 20.46
C GLY A 138 22.28 -5.40 20.52
N ALA A 139 21.18 -5.31 19.75
CA ALA A 139 20.27 -4.17 19.65
C ALA A 139 18.90 -4.48 20.31
N LEU A 140 18.27 -5.58 19.91
CA LEU A 140 17.06 -6.16 20.49
C LEU A 140 17.40 -7.19 21.57
N GLN A 141 17.22 -6.83 22.84
CA GLN A 141 17.24 -7.79 23.95
C GLN A 141 15.95 -8.60 23.97
N TYR A 142 15.87 -9.71 23.21
CA TYR A 142 14.61 -10.46 23.04
C TYR A 142 13.90 -10.80 24.38
N PRO A 143 14.58 -11.34 25.41
CA PRO A 143 13.89 -11.71 26.65
C PRO A 143 13.24 -10.52 27.35
N ASP A 144 13.91 -9.36 27.35
CA ASP A 144 13.43 -8.15 28.01
C ASP A 144 12.29 -7.49 27.23
N VAL A 145 12.37 -7.48 25.89
CA VAL A 145 11.40 -6.79 25.04
C VAL A 145 10.16 -7.64 24.80
N LEU A 146 10.33 -8.91 24.46
CA LEU A 146 9.21 -9.83 24.27
C LEU A 146 8.57 -10.19 25.62
N GLY A 147 9.34 -10.17 26.71
CA GLY A 147 8.84 -10.26 28.08
C GLY A 147 7.83 -9.16 28.40
N GLN A 148 8.06 -7.91 27.99
CA GLN A 148 7.09 -6.81 28.18
C GLN A 148 5.75 -7.07 27.49
N VAL A 149 5.77 -7.66 26.28
CA VAL A 149 4.56 -8.03 25.53
C VAL A 149 3.81 -9.13 26.29
N TYR A 150 4.52 -10.19 26.70
CA TYR A 150 3.97 -11.28 27.49
C TYR A 150 3.34 -10.79 28.81
N ASP A 151 4.08 -10.00 29.59
CA ASP A 151 3.63 -9.49 30.88
C ASP A 151 2.38 -8.65 30.71
N ARG A 152 2.30 -7.84 29.65
CA ARG A 152 1.11 -7.04 29.34
C ARG A 152 -0.11 -7.90 29.00
N ILE A 153 0.07 -8.98 28.26
CA ILE A 153 -1.00 -9.93 27.94
C ILE A 153 -1.54 -10.58 29.22
N VAL A 154 -0.65 -10.98 30.14
CA VAL A 154 -1.01 -11.56 31.44
C VAL A 154 -1.72 -10.53 32.33
N GLU A 155 -1.19 -9.32 32.44
CA GLU A 155 -1.79 -8.24 33.23
C GLU A 155 -3.20 -7.85 32.78
N THR A 156 -3.46 -7.94 31.47
CA THR A 156 -4.75 -7.56 30.86
C THR A 156 -5.70 -8.74 30.67
N ASP A 157 -5.29 -9.96 31.05
CA ASP A 157 -6.05 -11.19 30.85
C ASP A 157 -6.55 -11.34 29.39
N SER A 158 -5.68 -10.98 28.44
CA SER A 158 -6.03 -10.89 27.01
C SER A 158 -5.58 -12.08 26.17
N PHE A 159 -5.06 -13.12 26.81
CA PHE A 159 -4.56 -14.31 26.11
C PHE A 159 -5.71 -15.13 25.51
N ASP A 160 -5.66 -15.32 24.19
CA ASP A 160 -6.58 -16.17 23.44
C ASP A 160 -5.84 -17.45 22.98
N PRO A 161 -6.12 -18.63 23.58
CA PRO A 161 -5.44 -19.86 23.19
C PRO A 161 -5.84 -20.38 21.80
N ALA A 162 -6.97 -19.92 21.23
CA ALA A 162 -7.37 -20.27 19.86
C ALA A 162 -6.64 -19.42 18.82
N HIS A 163 -6.19 -18.22 19.22
CA HIS A 163 -5.44 -17.28 18.38
C HIS A 163 -4.31 -16.65 19.21
N PRO A 164 -3.28 -17.44 19.61
CA PRO A 164 -2.22 -16.94 20.47
C PRO A 164 -1.50 -15.78 19.79
N PRO A 165 -0.96 -14.82 20.56
CA PRO A 165 -0.23 -13.68 20.00
C PRO A 165 0.85 -14.12 19.01
N PHE A 166 0.90 -13.46 17.86
CA PHE A 166 1.84 -13.73 16.79
C PHE A 166 2.18 -12.45 16.06
N PHE A 167 3.46 -12.24 15.83
CA PHE A 167 3.96 -11.16 15.01
C PHE A 167 5.25 -11.58 14.31
N LEU A 168 5.53 -10.92 13.21
CA LEU A 168 6.69 -11.20 12.37
C LEU A 168 7.79 -10.16 12.63
N LEU A 169 9.02 -10.63 12.80
CA LEU A 169 10.21 -9.78 12.73
C LEU A 169 10.64 -9.67 11.27
N HIS A 170 10.68 -8.46 10.73
CA HIS A 170 11.02 -8.20 9.32
C HIS A 170 12.19 -7.24 9.19
N SER A 171 13.01 -7.48 8.17
CA SER A 171 14.13 -6.64 7.80
C SER A 171 14.49 -6.84 6.33
N ASP A 172 15.17 -5.86 5.73
CA ASP A 172 15.84 -6.09 4.45
C ASP A 172 17.01 -7.06 4.64
N GLY A 173 17.10 -8.04 3.74
CA GLY A 173 18.13 -9.07 3.79
C GLY A 173 19.54 -8.59 3.42
N ASP A 174 19.70 -7.38 2.91
CA ASP A 174 20.99 -6.79 2.50
C ASP A 174 21.41 -5.57 3.36
N ASN A 175 20.56 -5.09 4.27
CA ASN A 175 20.91 -4.00 5.18
C ASN A 175 22.02 -4.40 6.16
N HIS A 176 22.77 -3.43 6.68
CA HIS A 176 23.97 -3.70 7.50
C HIS A 176 23.75 -4.64 8.70
N GLY A 177 22.55 -4.65 9.29
CA GLY A 177 22.17 -5.67 10.25
C GLY A 177 21.79 -6.98 9.55
N GLY A 178 20.62 -7.03 8.90
CA GLY A 178 20.04 -8.25 8.29
C GLY A 178 20.88 -8.95 7.22
N GLY A 179 21.84 -8.28 6.59
CA GLY A 179 22.73 -8.81 5.56
C GLY A 179 24.14 -9.16 6.03
N ALA A 180 24.46 -8.95 7.32
CA ALA A 180 25.77 -9.28 7.86
C ALA A 180 25.83 -10.72 8.41
N ASP A 181 27.04 -11.31 8.36
CA ASP A 181 27.36 -12.62 8.98
C ASP A 181 26.91 -12.70 10.45
N SER A 182 27.06 -11.59 11.19
CA SER A 182 26.64 -11.48 12.58
C SER A 182 25.14 -11.72 12.79
N TYR A 183 24.28 -11.31 11.86
CA TYR A 183 22.84 -11.51 12.00
C TYR A 183 22.45 -12.99 11.90
N TYR A 184 22.94 -13.68 10.88
CA TYR A 184 22.61 -15.09 10.66
C TYR A 184 23.32 -16.03 11.64
N HIS A 185 24.59 -15.78 11.97
CA HIS A 185 25.36 -16.72 12.80
C HIS A 185 25.36 -16.40 14.29
N HIS A 186 25.24 -15.13 14.67
CA HIS A 186 25.28 -14.74 16.08
C HIS A 186 23.87 -14.43 16.59
N ASN A 187 23.13 -13.55 15.92
CA ASN A 187 21.82 -13.13 16.43
C ASN A 187 20.78 -14.24 16.38
N THR A 188 20.61 -14.86 15.20
CA THR A 188 19.66 -15.98 15.03
C THR A 188 20.05 -17.16 15.93
N GLY A 189 21.36 -17.44 16.06
CA GLY A 189 21.86 -18.47 16.98
C GLY A 189 21.48 -18.22 18.43
N ARG A 190 21.67 -16.99 18.91
CA ARG A 190 21.30 -16.59 20.29
C ARG A 190 19.79 -16.61 20.53
N LEU A 191 18.99 -16.19 19.55
CA LEU A 191 17.53 -16.31 19.60
C LEU A 191 17.12 -17.77 19.82
N VAL A 192 17.66 -18.69 19.02
CA VAL A 192 17.38 -20.12 19.16
C VAL A 192 17.85 -20.67 20.51
N GLU A 193 19.04 -20.30 21.00
CA GLU A 193 19.53 -20.69 22.32
C GLU A 193 18.62 -20.22 23.46
N TRP A 194 18.11 -18.98 23.39
CA TRP A 194 17.17 -18.46 24.39
C TRP A 194 15.83 -19.19 24.36
N LEU A 195 15.27 -19.43 23.16
CA LEU A 195 13.99 -20.14 23.02
C LEU A 195 14.04 -21.59 23.54
N GLN A 196 15.22 -22.20 23.61
CA GLN A 196 15.39 -23.51 24.26
C GLN A 196 15.27 -23.46 25.79
N GLN A 197 15.36 -22.27 26.38
CA GLN A 197 15.38 -22.04 27.83
C GLN A 197 14.10 -21.36 28.34
N ASP A 198 13.30 -20.76 27.46
CA ASP A 198 12.11 -19.97 27.80
C ASP A 198 10.89 -20.50 27.03
N ASP A 199 10.09 -21.33 27.69
CA ASP A 199 8.94 -22.03 27.10
C ASP A 199 7.71 -21.13 26.85
N ARG A 200 7.81 -19.85 27.21
CA ARG A 200 6.77 -18.84 26.93
C ARG A 200 6.72 -18.43 25.46
N PHE A 201 7.81 -18.63 24.71
CA PHE A 201 7.95 -18.15 23.33
C PHE A 201 8.25 -19.31 22.37
N GLU A 202 7.70 -19.24 21.17
CA GLU A 202 7.90 -20.24 20.11
C GLU A 202 8.30 -19.53 18.81
N LEU A 203 9.32 -20.04 18.12
CA LEU A 203 9.62 -19.63 16.75
C LEU A 203 8.87 -20.54 15.77
N THR A 204 8.03 -19.95 14.93
CA THR A 204 7.22 -20.67 13.93
C THR A 204 7.13 -19.88 12.63
N THR A 205 6.62 -20.51 11.57
CA THR A 205 6.35 -19.84 10.29
C THR A 205 4.93 -19.28 10.27
N VAL A 206 4.67 -18.31 9.39
CA VAL A 206 3.31 -17.79 9.18
C VAL A 206 2.36 -18.91 8.75
N GLU A 207 2.80 -19.79 7.84
CA GLU A 207 1.96 -20.89 7.35
C GLU A 207 1.65 -21.93 8.42
N ASP A 208 2.63 -22.29 9.26
CA ASP A 208 2.41 -23.21 10.38
C ASP A 208 1.49 -22.60 11.44
N TYR A 209 1.64 -21.29 11.73
CA TYR A 209 0.72 -20.58 12.62
C TYR A 209 -0.71 -20.62 12.07
N LEU A 210 -0.92 -20.21 10.81
CA LEU A 210 -2.24 -20.14 10.21
C LEU A 210 -2.91 -21.52 10.05
N LEU A 211 -2.12 -22.59 9.92
CA LEU A 211 -2.62 -23.96 9.92
C LEU A 211 -3.12 -24.40 11.31
N ARG A 212 -2.44 -23.98 12.37
CA ARG A 212 -2.77 -24.33 13.77
C ARG A 212 -3.86 -23.44 14.35
N PHE A 213 -3.83 -22.16 14.01
CA PHE A 213 -4.61 -21.07 14.61
C PHE A 213 -5.21 -20.17 13.51
N PRO A 214 -6.08 -20.70 12.62
CA PRO A 214 -6.70 -19.89 11.58
C PRO A 214 -7.60 -18.83 12.22
N PRO A 215 -7.57 -17.56 11.77
CA PRO A 215 -8.43 -16.51 12.30
C PRO A 215 -9.90 -16.76 11.95
N ASP A 216 -10.80 -16.18 12.74
CA ASP A 216 -12.24 -16.22 12.51
C ASP A 216 -12.64 -15.42 11.25
N PRO A 217 -13.21 -16.05 10.20
CA PRO A 217 -13.63 -15.36 8.97
C PRO A 217 -14.79 -14.38 9.14
N ASP A 218 -15.54 -14.48 10.25
CA ASP A 218 -16.63 -13.57 10.58
C ASP A 218 -16.11 -12.33 11.32
N ALA A 219 -14.91 -12.39 11.91
CA ALA A 219 -14.24 -11.27 12.57
C ALA A 219 -13.37 -10.49 11.57
N VAL A 220 -13.93 -9.45 10.96
CA VAL A 220 -13.24 -8.60 9.98
C VAL A 220 -12.90 -7.25 10.58
N CYS A 221 -11.62 -6.89 10.57
CA CYS A 221 -11.14 -5.57 10.98
C CYS A 221 -10.76 -4.70 9.77
N HIS A 222 -10.47 -3.44 10.06
CA HIS A 222 -9.87 -2.49 9.12
C HIS A 222 -8.37 -2.33 9.41
N ILE A 223 -7.61 -1.92 8.40
CA ILE A 223 -6.21 -1.52 8.55
C ILE A 223 -6.03 -0.23 7.76
N GLU A 224 -5.47 0.80 8.40
CA GLU A 224 -5.10 2.05 7.72
C GLU A 224 -4.10 1.73 6.59
N PRO A 225 -4.21 2.33 5.40
CA PRO A 225 -3.20 2.12 4.38
C PRO A 225 -1.82 2.59 4.86
N GLY A 226 -0.76 1.98 4.34
CA GLY A 226 0.59 2.51 4.52
C GLY A 226 1.68 1.49 4.26
N SER A 227 2.92 1.95 4.38
CA SER A 227 4.14 1.14 4.23
C SER A 227 4.83 0.89 5.57
N TRP A 228 5.94 0.15 5.57
CA TRP A 228 6.76 0.03 6.77
C TRP A 228 7.55 1.29 7.13
N ALA A 229 8.04 1.32 8.36
CA ALA A 229 8.83 2.42 8.87
C ALA A 229 10.06 2.79 7.99
N GLY A 230 10.67 1.80 7.32
CA GLY A 230 11.87 2.00 6.49
C GLY A 230 11.67 2.83 5.22
N ALA A 231 10.44 2.89 4.68
CA ALA A 231 10.17 3.55 3.40
C ALA A 231 9.77 5.03 3.54
N ASP A 232 8.65 5.34 4.20
CA ASP A 232 8.18 6.71 4.55
C ASP A 232 7.71 6.83 6.00
N ASN A 233 8.21 5.98 6.89
CA ASN A 233 7.73 5.88 8.25
C ASN A 233 6.27 5.36 8.36
N GLY A 234 5.66 4.95 7.25
CA GLY A 234 4.29 4.43 7.15
C GLY A 234 3.25 5.47 6.78
N ASP A 235 3.57 6.41 5.90
CA ASP A 235 2.62 7.42 5.44
C ASP A 235 1.39 6.78 4.75
N PRO A 236 0.14 7.09 5.17
CA PRO A 236 -1.04 6.44 4.60
C PRO A 236 -1.35 6.77 3.14
N GLN A 237 -0.75 7.84 2.60
CA GLN A 237 -0.88 8.18 1.19
C GLN A 237 0.32 7.72 0.36
N PHE A 238 1.26 6.97 0.96
CA PHE A 238 2.43 6.43 0.27
C PHE A 238 3.30 7.55 -0.32
N MET A 239 3.45 8.66 0.41
CA MET A 239 4.11 9.87 -0.10
C MET A 239 5.60 9.67 -0.42
N LYS A 240 6.26 8.57 0.02
CA LYS A 240 7.59 8.18 -0.49
C LYS A 240 7.64 8.15 -2.01
N TRP A 241 6.59 7.64 -2.64
CA TRP A 241 6.48 7.46 -4.09
C TRP A 241 5.78 8.64 -4.78
N PHE A 242 5.59 9.77 -4.09
CA PHE A 242 4.97 10.98 -4.61
C PHE A 242 5.86 12.20 -4.37
N SER A 243 7.17 12.01 -4.21
CA SER A 243 8.10 13.06 -3.80
C SER A 243 7.94 14.33 -4.63
N ARG A 244 7.95 15.50 -3.96
CA ARG A 244 7.75 16.84 -4.56
C ARG A 244 6.35 17.08 -5.15
N TYR A 245 5.33 16.31 -4.75
CA TYR A 245 3.93 16.48 -5.20
C TYR A 245 3.37 17.89 -4.95
N ASP A 246 3.93 18.62 -3.98
CA ASP A 246 3.57 19.98 -3.61
C ASP A 246 4.30 21.07 -4.43
N GLN A 247 5.20 20.67 -5.33
CA GLN A 247 5.95 21.57 -6.20
C GLN A 247 5.27 21.70 -7.57
N SER A 248 5.69 22.70 -8.36
CA SER A 248 5.21 22.88 -9.74
C SER A 248 5.50 21.68 -10.66
N TYR A 249 6.46 20.83 -10.28
CA TYR A 249 6.81 19.60 -10.98
C TYR A 249 7.36 18.56 -10.00
N SER A 250 6.79 17.37 -10.08
CA SER A 250 7.29 16.16 -9.41
C SER A 250 7.74 15.11 -10.45
N PRO A 251 8.99 14.61 -10.36
CA PRO A 251 9.46 13.48 -11.16
C PRO A 251 8.68 12.18 -10.89
N ASP A 252 8.25 11.99 -9.65
CA ASP A 252 7.48 10.83 -9.22
C ASP A 252 6.07 10.85 -9.83
N LEU A 253 5.39 12.00 -9.78
CA LEU A 253 4.10 12.20 -10.44
C LEU A 253 4.23 12.12 -11.97
N ASN A 254 5.34 12.59 -12.56
CA ASN A 254 5.63 12.35 -13.98
C ASN A 254 5.63 10.84 -14.25
N SER A 255 6.36 10.07 -13.44
CA SER A 255 6.45 8.61 -13.61
C SER A 255 5.08 7.94 -13.49
N TRP A 256 4.26 8.32 -12.51
CA TRP A 256 2.89 7.79 -12.38
C TRP A 256 1.99 8.17 -13.56
N ALA A 257 2.07 9.40 -14.06
CA ALA A 257 1.30 9.82 -15.24
C ALA A 257 1.70 9.06 -16.50
N VAL A 258 3.00 8.79 -16.68
CA VAL A 258 3.52 7.96 -17.79
C VAL A 258 3.03 6.53 -17.66
N LEU A 259 3.16 5.95 -16.46
CA LEU A 259 2.78 4.57 -16.20
C LEU A 259 1.28 4.34 -16.38
N THR A 260 0.45 5.27 -15.89
CA THR A 260 -1.02 5.21 -16.06
C THR A 260 -1.42 5.18 -17.53
N ALA A 261 -0.80 6.02 -18.36
CA ALA A 261 -1.04 6.01 -19.80
C ALA A 261 -0.51 4.75 -20.49
N PHE A 262 0.65 4.27 -20.07
CA PHE A 262 1.22 3.04 -20.65
C PHE A 262 0.43 1.79 -20.27
N GLN A 263 -0.07 1.71 -19.03
CA GLN A 263 -0.99 0.66 -18.57
C GLN A 263 -2.24 0.62 -19.44
N ASN A 264 -2.90 1.75 -19.65
CA ASN A 264 -4.08 1.81 -20.52
C ASN A 264 -3.77 1.25 -21.92
N ARG A 265 -2.70 1.73 -22.57
CA ARG A 265 -2.30 1.29 -23.91
C ARG A 265 -2.03 -0.22 -24.01
N VAL A 266 -1.31 -0.77 -23.04
CA VAL A 266 -1.01 -2.22 -23.01
C VAL A 266 -2.29 -3.03 -22.76
N HIS A 267 -3.14 -2.61 -21.82
CA HIS A 267 -4.38 -3.30 -21.51
C HIS A 267 -5.40 -3.22 -22.65
N THR A 268 -5.47 -2.10 -23.36
CA THR A 268 -6.32 -1.96 -24.55
C THR A 268 -5.90 -2.95 -25.64
N LEU A 269 -4.59 -3.04 -25.93
CA LEU A 269 -4.10 -4.03 -26.90
C LEU A 269 -4.33 -5.45 -26.41
N GLU A 270 -4.08 -5.74 -25.13
CA GLU A 270 -4.30 -7.06 -24.56
C GLU A 270 -5.76 -7.50 -24.67
N TYR A 271 -6.70 -6.60 -24.42
CA TYR A 271 -8.12 -6.90 -24.54
C TYR A 271 -8.53 -7.15 -26.00
N ALA A 272 -8.05 -6.32 -26.93
CA ALA A 272 -8.51 -6.32 -28.31
C ALA A 272 -7.79 -7.31 -29.24
N ASP A 273 -6.49 -7.55 -29.00
CA ASP A 273 -5.63 -8.41 -29.80
C ASP A 273 -4.62 -9.17 -28.90
N PRO A 274 -5.10 -10.11 -28.07
CA PRO A 274 -4.25 -10.84 -27.11
C PRO A 274 -3.16 -11.69 -27.76
N GLU A 275 -3.30 -12.03 -29.04
CA GLU A 275 -2.32 -12.83 -29.81
C GLU A 275 -1.29 -11.94 -30.54
N ASN A 276 -1.32 -10.62 -30.32
CA ASN A 276 -0.38 -9.71 -30.96
C ASN A 276 1.07 -10.08 -30.60
N PRO A 277 1.96 -10.27 -31.58
CA PRO A 277 3.33 -10.72 -31.32
C PRO A 277 4.17 -9.71 -30.50
N ALA A 278 3.78 -8.43 -30.48
CA ALA A 278 4.47 -7.40 -29.69
C ALA A 278 3.99 -7.33 -28.23
N LEU A 279 2.83 -7.92 -27.91
CA LEU A 279 2.17 -7.74 -26.62
C LEU A 279 2.99 -8.29 -25.46
N ALA A 280 3.58 -9.49 -25.62
CA ALA A 280 4.36 -10.12 -24.56
C ALA A 280 5.56 -9.27 -24.11
N GLU A 281 6.25 -8.62 -25.07
CA GLU A 281 7.37 -7.74 -24.77
C GLU A 281 6.90 -6.40 -24.19
N ALA A 282 5.78 -5.85 -24.68
CA ALA A 282 5.19 -4.65 -24.10
C ALA A 282 4.76 -4.85 -22.64
N ILE A 283 4.17 -6.01 -22.32
CA ILE A 283 3.82 -6.41 -20.95
C ILE A 283 5.08 -6.53 -20.08
N ARG A 284 6.17 -7.13 -20.58
CA ARG A 284 7.44 -7.20 -19.83
C ARG A 284 7.98 -5.81 -19.51
N LEU A 285 7.91 -4.88 -20.47
CA LEU A 285 8.33 -3.50 -20.27
C LEU A 285 7.40 -2.77 -19.29
N LEU A 286 6.09 -3.05 -19.31
CA LEU A 286 5.15 -2.52 -18.34
C LEU A 286 5.51 -2.97 -16.92
N LEU A 287 5.69 -4.27 -16.70
CA LEU A 287 6.07 -4.79 -15.37
C LEU A 287 7.45 -4.26 -14.91
N THR A 288 8.35 -3.97 -15.86
CA THR A 288 9.62 -3.30 -15.56
C THR A 288 9.40 -1.85 -15.14
N ALA A 289 8.50 -1.13 -15.80
CA ALA A 289 8.14 0.26 -15.47
C ALA A 289 7.43 0.40 -14.11
N GLU A 290 6.80 -0.65 -13.60
CA GLU A 290 6.08 -0.68 -12.33
C GLU A 290 6.98 -0.85 -11.09
N THR A 291 8.30 -1.04 -11.24
CA THR A 291 9.16 -1.26 -10.07
C THR A 291 9.23 -0.02 -9.17
N SER A 292 8.90 -0.19 -7.90
CA SER A 292 8.91 0.86 -6.88
C SER A 292 10.29 1.48 -6.64
N CYS A 293 11.37 0.77 -7.00
CA CYS A 293 12.75 1.23 -6.80
C CYS A 293 13.07 2.56 -7.51
N TYR A 294 12.40 2.85 -8.64
CA TYR A 294 12.68 4.07 -9.42
C TYR A 294 12.34 5.36 -8.66
N TRP A 295 11.29 5.32 -7.84
CA TRP A 295 10.86 6.43 -6.99
C TRP A 295 11.72 6.59 -5.73
N TYR A 296 12.49 5.58 -5.34
CA TYR A 296 13.27 5.65 -4.10
C TYR A 296 14.38 6.72 -4.15
N TRP A 297 14.80 7.08 -5.37
CA TRP A 297 15.94 7.92 -5.69
C TRP A 297 15.55 9.23 -6.38
N THR A 298 14.37 9.77 -6.08
CA THR A 298 13.80 10.96 -6.73
C THR A 298 14.79 12.11 -6.92
N GLY A 299 14.78 12.68 -8.13
CA GLY A 299 15.59 13.83 -8.49
C GLY A 299 16.96 13.44 -9.05
N GLN A 300 17.23 12.14 -9.18
CA GLN A 300 18.36 11.62 -9.93
C GLN A 300 17.86 11.18 -11.31
N THR A 301 18.29 11.89 -12.36
CA THR A 301 17.86 11.65 -13.75
C THR A 301 17.93 10.19 -14.18
N VAL A 302 18.96 9.45 -13.75
CA VAL A 302 19.13 8.03 -14.09
C VAL A 302 18.01 7.14 -13.57
N TRP A 303 17.35 7.53 -12.48
CA TRP A 303 16.22 6.81 -11.88
C TRP A 303 14.89 7.38 -12.36
N ASP A 304 14.75 8.70 -12.37
CA ASP A 304 13.52 9.41 -12.78
C ASP A 304 13.10 9.06 -14.22
N GLU A 305 14.06 8.75 -15.12
CA GLU A 305 13.75 8.43 -16.52
C GLU A 305 13.35 6.96 -16.79
N GLN A 306 13.52 6.04 -15.83
CA GLN A 306 13.42 4.60 -16.14
C GLN A 306 12.01 4.18 -16.59
N VAL A 307 10.97 4.68 -15.89
CA VAL A 307 9.56 4.45 -16.27
C VAL A 307 9.30 4.96 -17.69
N THR A 308 9.83 6.14 -18.00
CA THR A 308 9.68 6.76 -19.32
C THR A 308 10.40 5.99 -20.41
N ARG A 309 11.61 5.49 -20.15
CA ARG A 309 12.37 4.68 -21.12
C ARG A 309 11.63 3.38 -21.45
N ALA A 310 11.15 2.67 -20.43
CA ALA A 310 10.38 1.45 -20.61
C ALA A 310 9.08 1.71 -21.37
N ALA A 311 8.32 2.74 -20.98
CA ALA A 311 7.07 3.12 -21.64
C ALA A 311 7.28 3.55 -23.09
N ASN A 312 8.30 4.37 -23.39
CA ASN A 312 8.58 4.81 -24.76
C ASN A 312 8.96 3.63 -25.68
N LEU A 313 9.74 2.67 -25.19
CA LEU A 313 10.06 1.44 -25.91
C LEU A 313 8.79 0.60 -26.14
N GLY A 314 8.00 0.39 -25.10
CA GLY A 314 6.77 -0.39 -25.17
C GLY A 314 5.77 0.22 -26.15
N ASN A 315 5.56 1.54 -26.05
CA ASN A 315 4.72 2.29 -26.99
C ASN A 315 5.18 2.11 -28.44
N ALA A 316 6.49 2.25 -28.71
CA ALA A 316 7.01 2.05 -30.07
C ALA A 316 6.72 0.65 -30.65
N LEU A 317 6.60 -0.38 -29.81
CA LEU A 317 6.24 -1.74 -30.22
C LEU A 317 4.75 -1.87 -30.58
N ILE A 318 3.87 -1.13 -29.91
CA ILE A 318 2.41 -1.31 -30.00
C ILE A 318 1.67 -0.17 -30.73
N ASP A 319 2.34 0.95 -31.02
CA ASP A 319 1.73 2.14 -31.63
C ASP A 319 0.95 1.80 -32.90
N SER A 320 1.56 1.06 -33.85
CA SER A 320 0.89 0.71 -35.11
C SER A 320 -0.33 -0.17 -34.92
N ALA A 321 -0.35 -1.04 -33.91
CA ALA A 321 -1.49 -1.91 -33.62
C ALA A 321 -2.64 -1.10 -33.00
N LEU A 322 -2.31 -0.20 -32.07
CA LEU A 322 -3.29 0.70 -31.45
C LEU A 322 -3.87 1.68 -32.47
N ASP A 323 -3.05 2.24 -33.37
CA ASP A 323 -3.53 3.13 -34.44
C ASP A 323 -4.54 2.41 -35.36
N ALA A 324 -4.26 1.16 -35.72
CA ALA A 324 -5.17 0.33 -36.50
C ALA A 324 -6.47 0.03 -35.73
N LEU A 325 -6.37 -0.26 -34.42
CA LEU A 325 -7.52 -0.49 -33.55
C LEU A 325 -8.42 0.75 -33.47
N MET A 326 -7.81 1.94 -33.28
CA MET A 326 -8.53 3.22 -33.21
C MET A 326 -9.21 3.56 -34.53
N ALA A 327 -8.53 3.33 -35.65
CA ALA A 327 -9.09 3.54 -36.99
C ALA A 327 -10.28 2.60 -37.28
N ALA A 328 -10.26 1.38 -36.73
CA ALA A 328 -11.38 0.44 -36.82
C ALA A 328 -12.54 0.77 -35.85
N GLY A 329 -12.30 1.60 -34.83
CA GLY A 329 -13.29 1.93 -33.81
C GLY A 329 -13.59 0.77 -32.86
N HIS A 330 -12.65 -0.15 -32.67
CA HIS A 330 -12.79 -1.37 -31.86
C HIS A 330 -12.23 -1.22 -30.44
N ASP A 331 -12.29 -0.02 -29.87
CA ASP A 331 -11.90 0.17 -28.47
C ASP A 331 -13.06 -0.12 -27.53
N HIS A 332 -12.90 -1.18 -26.75
CA HIS A 332 -13.84 -1.63 -25.73
C HIS A 332 -13.19 -1.64 -24.34
N SER A 333 -11.94 -1.18 -24.23
CA SER A 333 -11.26 -1.06 -22.96
C SER A 333 -11.78 0.16 -22.20
N CYS A 334 -11.87 0.05 -20.88
CA CYS A 334 -12.29 1.18 -20.07
C CYS A 334 -11.07 2.05 -19.70
N PRO A 335 -11.28 3.33 -19.33
CA PRO A 335 -10.21 4.20 -18.86
C PRO A 335 -9.38 3.58 -17.73
N THR A 336 -8.07 3.81 -17.73
CA THR A 336 -7.22 3.50 -16.58
C THR A 336 -7.21 4.68 -15.62
N ILE A 337 -7.58 4.43 -14.37
CA ILE A 337 -7.68 5.41 -13.29
C ILE A 337 -6.58 5.10 -12.27
N PHE A 338 -5.65 6.05 -12.09
CA PHE A 338 -4.69 5.98 -11.00
C PHE A 338 -5.40 6.25 -9.67
N PRO A 339 -5.10 5.54 -8.58
CA PRO A 339 -5.79 5.77 -7.31
C PRO A 339 -5.66 7.23 -6.84
N PRO A 340 -6.74 7.84 -6.33
CA PRO A 340 -6.71 9.25 -5.96
C PRO A 340 -5.87 9.49 -4.71
N TRP A 341 -5.34 10.71 -4.59
CA TRP A 341 -4.71 11.22 -3.37
C TRP A 341 -5.30 12.58 -3.00
N VAL A 342 -5.17 13.01 -1.75
CA VAL A 342 -5.79 14.24 -1.24
C VAL A 342 -4.76 15.14 -0.57
N THR A 343 -4.79 16.43 -0.91
CA THR A 343 -3.99 17.45 -0.22
C THR A 343 -4.89 18.53 0.41
N PRO A 344 -4.60 18.99 1.65
CA PRO A 344 -3.67 18.37 2.60
C PRO A 344 -4.15 16.96 2.99
N GLU A 345 -3.27 16.16 3.58
CA GLU A 345 -3.52 14.72 3.78
C GLU A 345 -4.64 14.43 4.78
N ASN A 346 -4.88 15.36 5.70
CA ASN A 346 -5.93 15.29 6.70
C ASN A 346 -6.66 16.65 6.77
N PRO A 347 -7.60 16.94 5.85
CA PRO A 347 -8.32 18.21 5.81
C PRO A 347 -9.03 18.53 7.13
N GLY A 348 -8.69 19.68 7.73
CA GLY A 348 -9.15 20.11 9.05
C GLY A 348 -8.53 19.37 10.24
N GLY A 349 -7.62 18.44 10.00
CA GLY A 349 -6.79 17.78 11.00
C GLY A 349 -5.42 18.47 11.14
N LYS A 350 -4.34 17.68 11.02
CA LYS A 350 -2.97 18.18 11.04
C LYS A 350 -2.29 17.96 9.69
N ARG A 351 -1.28 18.79 9.42
CA ARG A 351 -0.34 18.64 8.32
C ARG A 351 1.09 18.86 8.79
N TRP A 352 2.05 18.45 7.98
CA TRP A 352 3.45 18.70 8.25
C TRP A 352 3.79 20.19 8.14
N GLY A 353 4.59 20.67 9.09
CA GLY A 353 5.35 21.91 9.02
C GLY A 353 6.85 21.63 9.14
N GLN A 354 7.68 22.68 9.10
CA GLN A 354 9.12 22.52 9.23
C GLN A 354 9.50 22.09 10.66
N GLY A 355 9.67 20.79 10.87
CA GLY A 355 10.01 20.19 12.17
C GLY A 355 8.87 20.25 13.20
N CYS A 356 7.63 20.43 12.75
CA CYS A 356 6.45 20.53 13.63
C CYS A 356 5.18 20.04 12.94
N LEU A 357 4.08 19.97 13.69
CA LEU A 357 2.73 19.77 13.17
C LEU A 357 2.01 21.12 13.13
N LEU A 358 1.29 21.38 12.04
CA LEU A 358 0.43 22.54 11.86
C LEU A 358 -1.01 22.09 11.71
N ASP A 359 -1.96 22.99 11.98
CA ASP A 359 -3.35 22.76 11.58
C ASP A 359 -3.45 22.75 10.05
N ALA A 360 -4.15 21.74 9.53
CA ALA A 360 -4.50 21.67 8.13
C ALA A 360 -5.72 22.56 7.83
N PRO A 361 -5.78 23.23 6.67
CA PRO A 361 -7.03 23.84 6.21
C PRO A 361 -8.13 22.78 6.10
N ARG A 362 -9.39 23.22 6.23
CA ARG A 362 -10.55 22.31 6.08
C ARG A 362 -10.83 21.99 4.63
N GLU A 363 -10.46 22.91 3.75
CA GLU A 363 -10.45 22.74 2.31
C GLU A 363 -9.43 21.66 1.93
N GLY A 364 -9.87 20.71 1.10
CA GLY A 364 -9.00 19.69 0.53
C GLY A 364 -9.26 19.54 -0.95
N THR A 365 -8.26 19.08 -1.69
CA THR A 365 -8.34 18.83 -3.12
C THR A 365 -8.02 17.36 -3.36
N ALA A 366 -8.92 16.66 -4.07
CA ALA A 366 -8.66 15.32 -4.57
C ALA A 366 -7.97 15.40 -5.93
N HIS A 367 -7.01 14.51 -6.15
CA HIS A 367 -6.13 14.48 -7.31
C HIS A 367 -6.12 13.09 -7.94
N CYS A 368 -5.95 13.00 -9.26
CA CYS A 368 -5.87 11.71 -9.96
C CYS A 368 -5.23 11.85 -11.35
N PHE A 369 -4.71 10.73 -11.87
CA PHE A 369 -4.39 10.57 -13.28
C PHE A 369 -5.40 9.64 -13.96
N VAL A 370 -5.87 10.03 -15.14
CA VAL A 370 -6.74 9.18 -15.96
C VAL A 370 -6.22 9.16 -17.39
N ALA A 371 -6.19 7.98 -18.01
CA ALA A 371 -5.78 7.80 -19.39
C ALA A 371 -6.74 6.85 -20.13
N ASP A 372 -6.99 7.18 -21.39
CA ASP A 372 -7.68 6.32 -22.33
C ASP A 372 -7.19 6.56 -23.78
N VAL A 373 -6.98 5.51 -24.58
CA VAL A 373 -6.47 5.63 -25.95
C VAL A 373 -7.47 6.26 -26.91
N SER A 374 -8.77 6.13 -26.65
CA SER A 374 -9.84 6.79 -27.40
C SER A 374 -10.10 8.23 -26.93
N GLY A 375 -9.46 8.65 -25.82
CA GLY A 375 -9.68 9.94 -25.18
C GLY A 375 -10.83 9.93 -24.18
N LEU A 376 -10.84 10.92 -23.29
CA LEU A 376 -11.79 10.99 -22.18
C LEU A 376 -12.99 11.88 -22.50
N LYS A 377 -14.18 11.43 -22.09
CA LYS A 377 -15.43 12.19 -22.22
C LYS A 377 -15.84 12.86 -20.91
N ARG A 378 -15.77 12.14 -19.78
CA ARG A 378 -15.99 12.72 -18.44
C ARG A 378 -15.16 12.01 -17.38
N VAL A 379 -14.78 12.75 -16.35
CA VAL A 379 -14.18 12.23 -15.12
C VAL A 379 -14.88 12.90 -13.94
N GLU A 380 -15.44 12.10 -13.04
CA GLU A 380 -16.21 12.56 -11.89
C GLU A 380 -15.70 11.94 -10.60
N LEU A 381 -15.61 12.74 -9.55
CA LEU A 381 -15.44 12.27 -8.19
C LEU A 381 -16.80 12.01 -7.57
N ILE A 382 -17.02 10.77 -7.14
CA ILE A 382 -18.25 10.33 -6.48
C ILE A 382 -18.02 10.32 -4.98
N LEU A 383 -18.84 11.04 -4.22
CA LEU A 383 -18.77 11.12 -2.76
C LEU A 383 -20.03 10.49 -2.16
N ARG A 384 -19.88 9.56 -1.22
CA ARG A 384 -20.97 8.93 -0.46
C ARG A 384 -20.83 9.30 1.00
N SER A 385 -21.81 10.01 1.52
CA SER A 385 -21.89 10.44 2.92
C SER A 385 -23.25 10.07 3.52
N THR A 386 -23.46 10.39 4.80
CA THR A 386 -24.80 10.28 5.43
C THR A 386 -25.86 11.16 4.78
N ALA A 387 -25.46 12.22 4.06
CA ALA A 387 -26.36 13.09 3.30
C ALA A 387 -26.73 12.54 1.90
N GLY A 388 -26.17 11.39 1.50
CA GLY A 388 -26.38 10.76 0.20
C GLY A 388 -25.14 10.82 -0.70
N GLU A 389 -25.35 10.46 -1.97
CA GLU A 389 -24.32 10.46 -3.00
C GLU A 389 -24.26 11.81 -3.73
N GLN A 390 -23.07 12.36 -3.91
CA GLN A 390 -22.78 13.55 -4.70
C GLN A 390 -21.81 13.22 -5.82
N ARG A 391 -22.01 13.82 -6.99
CA ARG A 391 -21.11 13.71 -8.14
C ARG A 391 -20.47 15.07 -8.41
N LEU A 392 -19.15 15.13 -8.41
CA LEU A 392 -18.38 16.33 -8.65
C LEU A 392 -17.58 16.16 -9.95
N PRO A 393 -17.80 17.00 -10.99
CA PRO A 393 -16.96 16.95 -12.17
C PRO A 393 -15.52 17.33 -11.78
N MET A 394 -14.55 16.52 -12.22
CA MET A 394 -13.15 16.84 -12.01
C MET A 394 -12.63 17.78 -13.10
N ARG A 395 -11.80 18.74 -12.72
CA ARG A 395 -11.12 19.66 -13.62
C ARG A 395 -9.96 18.97 -14.31
N ASP A 396 -10.01 18.89 -15.64
CA ASP A 396 -8.90 18.43 -16.48
C ASP A 396 -7.85 19.54 -16.64
N HIS A 397 -6.60 19.25 -16.28
CA HIS A 397 -5.44 20.13 -16.49
C HIS A 397 -4.63 19.76 -17.74
N GLY A 398 -5.10 18.78 -18.52
CA GLY A 398 -4.41 18.18 -19.64
C GLY A 398 -3.35 17.17 -19.22
N PRO A 399 -2.53 16.71 -20.18
CA PRO A 399 -1.43 15.78 -19.91
C PRO A 399 -0.46 16.34 -18.86
N TYR A 400 -0.11 15.54 -17.86
CA TYR A 400 0.84 15.98 -16.83
C TYR A 400 2.21 16.29 -17.48
N PRO A 401 2.88 17.40 -17.10
CA PRO A 401 4.15 17.79 -17.69
C PRO A 401 5.24 16.74 -17.48
N SER A 402 6.00 16.45 -18.53
CA SER A 402 7.14 15.52 -18.45
C SER A 402 8.47 16.23 -18.69
N GLN A 403 9.46 15.91 -17.85
CA GLN A 403 10.86 16.33 -18.05
C GLN A 403 11.80 15.15 -18.36
N THR A 404 11.25 13.96 -18.55
CA THR A 404 11.97 12.71 -18.84
C THR A 404 11.89 12.31 -20.31
N GLY A 405 11.25 13.12 -21.16
CA GLY A 405 11.07 12.85 -22.58
C GLY A 405 9.96 11.83 -22.89
N ALA A 406 8.93 11.77 -22.05
CA ALA A 406 7.79 10.89 -22.29
C ALA A 406 7.02 11.31 -23.55
N ARG A 407 6.69 10.32 -24.40
CA ARG A 407 5.87 10.54 -25.59
C ARG A 407 4.40 10.74 -25.25
N ILE A 408 3.92 10.11 -24.18
CA ILE A 408 2.53 10.08 -23.75
C ILE A 408 2.50 10.14 -22.22
N THR A 409 1.65 11.00 -21.67
CA THR A 409 1.33 11.06 -20.24
C THR A 409 -0.19 11.08 -20.04
N ALA A 410 -0.66 10.57 -18.91
CA ALA A 410 -2.06 10.65 -18.52
C ALA A 410 -2.47 12.10 -18.22
N ASN A 411 -3.77 12.37 -18.38
CA ASN A 411 -4.34 13.66 -18.00
C ASN A 411 -4.41 13.76 -16.47
N TYR A 412 -4.13 14.95 -15.96
CA TYR A 412 -4.17 15.25 -14.53
C TYR A 412 -5.50 15.92 -14.16
N PHE A 413 -6.19 15.36 -13.17
CA PHE A 413 -7.50 15.80 -12.73
C PHE A 413 -7.50 16.25 -11.27
N THR A 414 -8.25 17.31 -10.97
CA THR A 414 -8.49 17.73 -9.59
C THR A 414 -9.96 18.04 -9.30
N ALA A 415 -10.40 17.85 -8.07
CA ALA A 415 -11.70 18.31 -7.58
C ALA A 415 -11.58 18.85 -6.15
N GLU A 416 -12.20 20.01 -5.90
CA GLU A 416 -12.29 20.55 -4.54
C GLU A 416 -13.29 19.74 -3.72
N LEU A 417 -12.89 19.36 -2.51
CA LEU A 417 -13.69 18.56 -1.60
C LEU A 417 -14.61 19.48 -0.77
N PRO A 418 -15.89 19.13 -0.60
CA PRO A 418 -16.79 19.91 0.23
C PRO A 418 -16.38 19.85 1.71
N VAL A 419 -16.39 21.02 2.36
CA VAL A 419 -16.06 21.14 3.78
C VAL A 419 -17.22 20.67 4.65
N GLY A 420 -16.94 19.94 5.73
CA GLY A 420 -17.92 19.56 6.75
C GLY A 420 -18.86 18.40 6.39
N LEU A 421 -18.51 17.54 5.43
CA LEU A 421 -19.30 16.35 5.11
C LEU A 421 -19.16 15.20 6.12
N GLY A 422 -18.19 15.28 7.04
CA GLY A 422 -17.90 14.21 7.99
C GLY A 422 -17.24 13.01 7.30
N ASP A 423 -17.64 11.80 7.68
CA ASP A 423 -17.12 10.57 7.08
C ASP A 423 -17.66 10.38 5.65
N VAL A 424 -16.74 10.29 4.69
CA VAL A 424 -17.05 10.14 3.26
C VAL A 424 -16.35 8.93 2.71
N ARG A 425 -17.08 8.11 1.94
CA ARG A 425 -16.51 7.13 1.01
C ARG A 425 -16.48 7.73 -0.38
N TYR A 426 -15.40 7.58 -1.12
CA TYR A 426 -15.28 8.20 -2.44
C TYR A 426 -14.54 7.34 -3.46
N PHE A 427 -14.84 7.55 -4.73
CA PHE A 427 -14.12 6.93 -5.84
C PHE A 427 -14.24 7.80 -7.09
N ILE A 428 -13.43 7.52 -8.10
CA ILE A 428 -13.48 8.23 -9.38
C ILE A 428 -14.22 7.36 -10.41
N GLU A 429 -15.14 7.97 -11.15
CA GLU A 429 -15.78 7.37 -12.32
C GLU A 429 -15.27 8.09 -13.58
N ALA A 430 -14.79 7.36 -14.57
CA ALA A 430 -14.34 7.90 -15.84
C ALA A 430 -15.06 7.24 -17.02
N GLU A 431 -15.48 8.04 -18.00
CA GLU A 431 -16.06 7.59 -19.27
C GLU A 431 -15.15 8.03 -20.41
N ASP A 432 -14.83 7.12 -21.33
CA ASP A 432 -14.09 7.43 -22.55
C ASP A 432 -14.98 8.00 -23.68
N ALA A 433 -14.39 8.32 -24.83
CA ALA A 433 -15.08 8.79 -26.02
C ALA A 433 -15.95 7.72 -26.72
N ARG A 434 -15.83 6.44 -26.32
CA ARG A 434 -16.58 5.30 -26.86
C ARG A 434 -17.74 4.86 -25.97
N GLY A 435 -17.86 5.43 -24.77
CA GLY A 435 -18.90 5.12 -23.79
C GLY A 435 -18.53 4.00 -22.81
N ASN A 436 -17.27 3.54 -22.79
CA ASN A 436 -16.79 2.61 -21.78
C ASN A 436 -16.59 3.37 -20.46
N VAL A 437 -16.94 2.73 -19.34
CA VAL A 437 -16.92 3.36 -18.00
C VAL A 437 -16.07 2.54 -17.05
N ALA A 438 -15.12 3.20 -16.39
CA ALA A 438 -14.32 2.65 -15.30
C ALA A 438 -14.69 3.30 -13.96
N ARG A 439 -14.56 2.52 -12.88
CA ARG A 439 -14.63 3.00 -11.50
C ARG A 439 -13.31 2.69 -10.80
N GLY A 440 -12.76 3.67 -10.10
CA GLY A 440 -11.60 3.51 -9.23
C GLY A 440 -11.95 2.80 -7.92
N ALA A 441 -10.94 2.62 -7.08
CA ALA A 441 -11.12 2.05 -5.74
C ALA A 441 -11.98 2.95 -4.84
N LEU A 442 -12.74 2.33 -3.93
CA LEU A 442 -13.56 3.02 -2.95
C LEU A 442 -12.71 3.39 -1.73
N GLU A 443 -12.28 4.64 -1.72
CA GLU A 443 -11.50 5.24 -0.65
C GLU A 443 -12.37 5.81 0.46
N ARG A 444 -11.73 6.31 1.51
CA ARG A 444 -12.38 6.97 2.65
C ARG A 444 -11.61 8.20 3.10
N ILE A 445 -12.33 9.19 3.61
CA ILE A 445 -11.75 10.41 4.19
C ILE A 445 -12.76 11.10 5.09
N PHE A 446 -12.29 11.70 6.17
CA PHE A 446 -13.08 12.62 6.99
C PHE A 446 -12.89 14.06 6.52
N LEU A 447 -13.98 14.76 6.24
CA LEU A 447 -14.00 16.17 5.83
C LEU A 447 -14.59 17.02 6.95
N ALA A 448 -13.72 17.75 7.66
CA ALA A 448 -14.05 18.51 8.88
C ALA A 448 -14.96 19.71 8.67
#